data_AF-A0A1F0N8E3-F1
#
_entry.id   AF-A0A1F0N8E3-F1
#
_cell.length_a   1.000
_cell.length_b   1.000
_cell.length_c   1.000
_cell.angle_alpha   90.00
_cell.angle_beta   90.00
_cell.angle_gamma   90.00
#
_symmetry.space_group_name_H-M   'P 1'
#
loop_
_entity.id
_entity.type
_entity.pdbx_description
1 polymer ?
#
loop_
_entity_poly.entity_id
_entity_poly.type
_entity_poly.pdbx_seq_one_letter_code
_entity_poly.pdbx_strand_id
1 'polypeptide(L)'
;MTPNSEESNLVLKQALKELIEDMYEKNIISGLLEDDIDSQSFEDLVLSLRDKLKECYPKTKLKRMMKSIHYANSFEDKSLKESAFLLDEIEQYLSNNRFLDHDQAVKYFNNRITADGFEINPQSLVLIMIESLHS
;
A
#
# COMPACT_ATOMS: atom_id res chain seq x y z
N MET A 1 9.61 -21.14 9.61
CA MET A 1 8.15 -21.36 9.63
C MET A 1 7.58 -20.23 8.79
N THR A 2 7.08 -20.53 7.59
CA THR A 2 6.31 -19.55 6.81
C THR A 2 5.08 -19.18 7.64
N PRO A 3 4.78 -17.89 7.87
CA PRO A 3 3.56 -17.50 8.56
C PRO A 3 2.37 -18.10 7.80
N ASN A 4 1.37 -18.57 8.54
CA ASN A 4 0.12 -19.02 7.93
C ASN A 4 -0.47 -17.86 7.10
N SER A 5 -1.13 -18.14 5.98
CA SER A 5 -1.67 -17.10 5.07
C SER A 5 -2.51 -16.04 5.83
N GLU A 6 -3.25 -16.49 6.85
CA GLU A 6 -4.04 -15.64 7.75
C GLU A 6 -3.21 -14.69 8.61
N GLU A 7 -2.06 -15.15 9.12
CA GLU A 7 -1.15 -14.35 9.94
C GLU A 7 -0.49 -13.25 9.10
N SER A 8 -0.10 -13.59 7.86
CA SER A 8 0.44 -12.61 6.91
C SER A 8 -0.58 -11.53 6.56
N ASN A 9 -1.86 -11.90 6.35
CA ASN A 9 -2.91 -10.92 6.06
C ASN A 9 -3.21 -9.99 7.25
N LEU A 10 -3.11 -10.49 8.49
CA LEU A 10 -3.24 -9.64 9.68
C LEU A 10 -2.11 -8.61 9.76
N VAL A 11 -0.87 -9.00 9.44
CA VAL A 11 0.28 -8.09 9.39
C VAL A 11 0.08 -7.00 8.33
N LEU A 12 -0.35 -7.39 7.11
CA LEU A 12 -0.63 -6.43 6.03
C LEU A 12 -1.73 -5.44 6.41
N LYS A 13 -2.82 -5.94 7.00
CA LYS A 13 -3.92 -5.10 7.47
C LYS A 13 -3.47 -4.13 8.56
N GLN A 14 -2.66 -4.58 9.52
CA GLN A 14 -2.15 -3.73 10.58
C GLN A 14 -1.25 -2.61 10.02
N ALA A 15 -0.31 -2.94 9.13
CA ALA A 15 0.54 -1.94 8.48
C ALA A 15 -0.28 -0.91 7.70
N LEU A 16 -1.35 -1.35 7.02
CA LEU A 16 -2.23 -0.43 6.29
C LEU A 16 -3.02 0.49 7.22
N LYS A 17 -3.45 0.02 8.40
CA LYS A 17 -4.10 0.88 9.40
C LYS A 17 -3.16 1.95 9.91
N GLU A 18 -1.93 1.58 10.23
CA GLU A 18 -0.89 2.54 10.66
C GLU A 18 -0.66 3.61 9.58
N LEU A 19 -0.66 3.22 8.31
CA LEU A 19 -0.61 4.17 7.18
C LEU A 19 -1.82 5.11 7.13
N ILE A 20 -3.03 4.59 7.33
CA ILE A 20 -4.25 5.39 7.35
C ILE A 20 -4.24 6.38 8.52
N GLU A 21 -3.81 5.95 9.70
CA GLU A 21 -3.67 6.78 10.90
C GLU A 21 -2.66 7.91 10.65
N ASP A 22 -1.47 7.61 10.14
CA ASP A 22 -0.46 8.60 9.79
C ASP A 22 -0.97 9.61 8.74
N MET A 23 -1.70 9.15 7.72
CA MET A 23 -2.32 10.04 6.74
C MET A 23 -3.40 10.94 7.35
N TYR A 24 -4.18 10.44 8.31
CA TYR A 24 -5.19 11.21 9.01
C TYR A 24 -4.53 12.29 9.90
N GLU A 25 -3.51 11.92 10.68
CA GLU A 25 -2.74 12.85 11.51
C GLU A 25 -2.07 13.95 10.69
N LYS A 26 -1.56 13.60 9.50
CA LYS A 26 -1.00 14.54 8.52
C LYS A 26 -2.04 15.36 7.75
N ASN A 27 -3.34 15.17 8.02
CA ASN A 27 -4.46 15.84 7.34
C ASN A 27 -4.48 15.59 5.81
N ILE A 28 -4.03 14.42 5.37
CA ILE A 28 -4.06 13.99 3.96
C ILE A 28 -5.45 13.44 3.61
N ILE A 29 -6.03 12.66 4.51
CA ILE A 29 -7.39 12.13 4.36
C ILE A 29 -8.22 12.45 5.60
N SER A 30 -9.54 12.44 5.46
CA SER A 30 -10.48 12.67 6.57
C SER A 30 -11.67 11.71 6.46
N GLY A 31 -12.17 11.19 7.58
CA GLY A 31 -13.40 10.40 7.63
C GLY A 31 -13.24 8.89 7.39
N LEU A 32 -12.08 8.40 6.96
CA LEU A 32 -11.86 6.95 6.80
C LEU A 32 -11.71 6.22 8.15
N LEU A 33 -11.12 6.88 9.16
CA LEU A 33 -11.04 6.35 10.53
C LEU A 33 -12.40 6.33 11.26
N GLU A 34 -13.41 7.02 10.71
CA GLU A 34 -14.78 7.01 11.27
C GLU A 34 -15.58 5.80 10.78
N ASP A 35 -15.10 5.13 9.73
CA ASP A 35 -15.64 3.85 9.25
C ASP A 35 -15.10 2.68 10.07
N ASP A 36 -15.81 1.54 10.05
CA ASP A 36 -15.39 0.31 10.75
C ASP A 36 -14.24 -0.41 10.01
N ILE A 37 -13.06 0.21 10.01
CA ILE A 37 -11.81 -0.33 9.43
C ILE A 37 -11.36 -1.64 10.10
N ASP A 38 -11.83 -1.90 11.32
CA ASP A 38 -11.51 -3.09 12.08
C ASP A 38 -12.21 -4.34 11.53
N SER A 39 -13.41 -4.20 10.98
CA SER A 39 -14.14 -5.34 10.38
C SER A 39 -13.80 -5.61 8.91
N GLN A 40 -13.20 -4.65 8.20
CA GLN A 40 -12.85 -4.80 6.77
C GLN A 40 -11.74 -5.82 6.52
N SER A 41 -11.76 -6.49 5.37
CA SER A 41 -10.60 -7.28 4.91
C SER A 41 -9.41 -6.36 4.56
N PHE A 42 -8.22 -6.93 4.36
CA PHE A 42 -7.08 -6.13 3.91
C PHE A 42 -7.37 -5.50 2.54
N GLU A 43 -7.92 -6.30 1.62
CA GLU A 43 -8.26 -5.91 0.25
C GLU A 43 -9.30 -4.78 0.22
N ASP A 44 -10.36 -4.90 1.03
CA ASP A 44 -11.40 -3.87 1.12
C ASP A 44 -10.81 -2.57 1.69
N LEU A 45 -9.94 -2.66 2.69
CA LEU A 45 -9.30 -1.49 3.30
C LEU A 45 -8.37 -0.77 2.31
N VAL A 46 -7.63 -1.50 1.48
CA VAL A 46 -6.81 -0.91 0.39
C VAL A 46 -7.71 -0.17 -0.60
N LEU A 47 -8.81 -0.79 -1.00
CA LEU A 47 -9.77 -0.18 -1.92
C LEU A 47 -10.39 1.10 -1.33
N SER A 48 -10.84 1.04 -0.07
CA SER A 48 -11.40 2.19 0.64
C SER A 48 -10.40 3.33 0.76
N LEU A 49 -9.13 3.06 1.07
CA LEU A 49 -8.08 4.09 1.10
C LEU A 49 -7.88 4.74 -0.27
N ARG A 50 -7.78 3.94 -1.34
CA ARG A 50 -7.64 4.45 -2.71
C ARG A 50 -8.82 5.36 -3.07
N ASP A 51 -10.03 4.89 -2.84
CA ASP A 51 -11.25 5.65 -3.10
C ASP A 51 -11.29 6.94 -2.29
N LYS A 52 -10.82 6.91 -1.04
CA LYS A 52 -10.77 8.11 -0.21
C LYS A 52 -9.79 9.15 -0.73
N LEU A 53 -8.61 8.75 -1.14
CA LEU A 53 -7.64 9.65 -1.78
C LEU A 53 -8.20 10.26 -3.08
N LYS A 54 -8.96 9.47 -3.84
CA LYS A 54 -9.64 9.97 -5.04
C LYS A 54 -10.72 11.00 -4.72
N GLU A 55 -11.48 10.83 -3.64
CA GLU A 55 -12.47 11.80 -3.16
C GLU A 55 -11.81 13.10 -2.69
N CYS A 56 -10.74 13.00 -1.89
CA CYS A 56 -10.00 14.15 -1.37
C CYS A 56 -9.26 14.90 -2.49
N TYR A 57 -8.73 14.18 -3.49
CA TYR A 57 -7.88 14.72 -4.55
C TYR A 57 -8.36 14.35 -5.96
N PRO A 58 -9.59 14.71 -6.37
CA PRO A 58 -10.22 14.27 -7.63
C PRO A 58 -9.55 14.82 -8.88
N LYS A 59 -8.73 15.86 -8.74
CA LYS A 59 -7.97 16.48 -9.84
C LYS A 59 -6.62 15.79 -10.10
N THR A 60 -6.21 14.86 -9.23
CA THR A 60 -4.96 14.11 -9.40
C THR A 60 -5.06 13.25 -10.65
N LYS A 61 -4.10 13.44 -11.57
CA LYS A 61 -4.02 12.64 -12.79
C LYS A 61 -3.11 11.46 -12.52
N LEU A 62 -3.71 10.28 -12.34
CA LEU A 62 -2.95 9.03 -12.30
C LEU A 62 -2.36 8.74 -13.67
N LYS A 63 -1.09 8.38 -13.71
CA LYS A 63 -0.50 7.77 -14.90
C LYS A 63 -1.13 6.39 -15.03
N ARG A 64 -1.53 6.04 -16.26
CA ARG A 64 -2.08 4.71 -16.54
C ARG A 64 -1.04 3.69 -16.09
N MET A 65 -1.42 2.77 -15.19
CA MET A 65 -0.58 1.63 -14.84
C MET A 65 -0.17 0.94 -16.15
N MET A 66 1.09 1.12 -16.54
CA MET A 66 1.71 0.14 -17.42
C MET A 66 1.84 -1.13 -16.59
N LYS A 67 2.02 -2.28 -17.23
CA LYS A 67 2.26 -3.57 -16.57
C LYS A 67 3.58 -3.60 -15.75
N SER A 68 3.99 -2.49 -15.14
CA SER A 68 5.32 -2.19 -14.63
C SER A 68 5.51 -2.45 -13.14
N ILE A 69 4.47 -2.85 -12.39
CA ILE A 69 4.71 -3.45 -11.07
C ILE A 69 5.27 -4.85 -11.30
N HIS A 70 6.57 -4.90 -11.64
CA HIS A 70 7.26 -6.10 -12.07
C HIS A 70 7.22 -7.18 -11.00
N TYR A 71 7.22 -6.79 -9.72
CA TYR A 71 7.17 -7.70 -8.59
C TYR A 71 5.78 -8.35 -8.42
N ALA A 72 4.68 -7.63 -8.68
CA ALA A 72 3.33 -8.14 -8.48
C ALA A 72 2.81 -8.97 -9.66
N ASN A 73 3.42 -8.84 -10.84
CA ASN A 73 2.96 -9.55 -12.04
C ASN A 73 3.01 -11.08 -11.90
N SER A 74 3.97 -11.60 -11.14
CA SER A 74 4.16 -13.03 -10.88
C SER A 74 3.35 -13.56 -9.70
N PHE A 75 2.53 -12.73 -9.04
CA PHE A 75 1.69 -13.19 -7.94
C PHE A 75 0.61 -14.16 -8.46
N GLU A 76 0.55 -15.34 -7.87
CA GLU A 76 -0.50 -16.34 -8.14
C GLU A 76 -1.83 -15.93 -7.49
N ASP A 77 -1.75 -15.30 -6.31
CA ASP A 77 -2.89 -14.73 -5.60
C ASP A 77 -3.39 -13.46 -6.32
N LYS A 78 -4.61 -13.53 -6.85
CA LYS A 78 -5.24 -12.43 -7.59
C LYS A 78 -5.61 -11.26 -6.67
N SER A 79 -6.09 -11.54 -5.47
CA SER A 79 -6.51 -10.53 -4.51
C SER A 79 -5.32 -9.71 -4.05
N LEU A 80 -4.21 -10.38 -3.74
CA LEU A 80 -2.97 -9.70 -3.35
C LEU A 80 -2.35 -8.92 -4.52
N LYS A 81 -2.46 -9.45 -5.74
CA LYS A 81 -2.02 -8.76 -6.96
C LYS A 81 -2.82 -7.49 -7.23
N GLU A 82 -4.14 -7.55 -7.10
CA GLU A 82 -5.02 -6.38 -7.23
C GLU A 82 -4.73 -5.35 -6.14
N SER A 83 -4.50 -5.80 -4.91
CA SER A 83 -4.09 -4.92 -3.80
C SER A 83 -2.78 -4.20 -4.10
N ALA A 84 -1.77 -4.89 -4.66
CA ALA A 84 -0.51 -4.26 -5.07
C ALA A 84 -0.71 -3.20 -6.16
N PHE A 85 -1.62 -3.43 -7.11
CA PHE A 85 -1.98 -2.42 -8.11
C PHE A 85 -2.68 -1.20 -7.52
N LEU A 86 -3.57 -1.40 -6.54
CA LEU A 86 -4.20 -0.29 -5.83
C LEU A 86 -3.21 0.50 -4.97
N LEU A 87 -2.23 -0.17 -4.35
CA LEU A 87 -1.16 0.49 -3.60
C LEU A 87 -0.27 1.39 -4.49
N ASP A 88 -0.03 1.02 -5.75
CA ASP A 88 0.64 1.91 -6.72
C ASP A 88 -0.21 3.14 -7.05
N GLU A 89 -1.53 2.98 -7.21
CA GLU A 89 -2.43 4.14 -7.37
C GLU A 89 -2.37 5.06 -6.14
N ILE A 90 -2.34 4.48 -4.92
CA ILE A 90 -2.19 5.21 -3.66
C ILE A 90 -0.85 5.98 -3.66
N GLU A 91 0.27 5.33 -4.00
CA GLU A 91 1.57 5.98 -4.12
C GLU A 91 1.52 7.16 -5.11
N GLN A 92 0.86 6.99 -6.26
CA GLN A 92 0.68 8.05 -7.24
C GLN A 92 -0.16 9.21 -6.70
N TYR A 93 -1.18 8.95 -5.87
CA TYR A 93 -1.90 10.02 -5.19
C TYR A 93 -0.98 10.79 -4.24
N LEU A 94 -0.20 10.09 -3.42
CA LEU A 94 0.70 10.73 -2.45
C LEU A 94 1.80 11.54 -3.13
N SER A 95 2.49 10.94 -4.11
CA SER A 95 3.61 11.56 -4.80
C SER A 95 3.18 12.75 -5.67
N ASN A 96 2.11 12.62 -6.45
CA ASN A 96 1.65 13.72 -7.31
C ASN A 96 1.11 14.92 -6.51
N ASN A 97 0.60 14.67 -5.30
CA ASN A 97 0.17 15.74 -4.38
C ASN A 97 1.28 16.18 -3.41
N ARG A 98 2.51 15.64 -3.55
CA ARG A 98 3.71 15.99 -2.77
C ARG A 98 3.64 15.65 -1.28
N PHE A 99 2.86 14.63 -0.92
CA PHE A 99 2.86 14.05 0.42
C PHE A 99 3.95 13.01 0.62
N LEU A 100 4.45 12.43 -0.48
CA LEU A 100 5.49 11.41 -0.51
C LEU A 100 6.54 11.79 -1.56
N ASP A 101 7.82 11.61 -1.23
CA ASP A 101 8.90 11.66 -2.22
C ASP A 101 9.06 10.26 -2.85
N HIS A 102 8.71 10.15 -4.13
CA HIS A 102 8.78 8.90 -4.89
C HIS A 102 10.19 8.28 -4.86
N ASP A 103 11.24 9.08 -4.99
CA ASP A 103 12.60 8.55 -5.04
C ASP A 103 13.01 7.99 -3.67
N GLN A 104 12.52 8.57 -2.58
CA GLN A 104 12.73 8.03 -1.23
C GLN A 104 11.95 6.74 -1.01
N ALA A 105 10.68 6.67 -1.43
CA ALA A 105 9.87 5.46 -1.32
C ALA A 105 10.50 4.30 -2.10
N VAL A 106 10.95 4.54 -3.34
CA VAL A 106 11.65 3.55 -4.17
C VAL A 106 12.96 3.11 -3.53
N LYS A 107 13.72 4.06 -2.96
CA LYS A 107 14.97 3.75 -2.25
C LYS A 107 14.72 2.91 -1.01
N TYR A 108 13.70 3.24 -0.21
CA TYR A 108 13.29 2.46 0.97
C TYR A 108 12.94 1.03 0.56
N PHE A 109 12.06 0.88 -0.44
CA PHE A 109 11.63 -0.42 -0.95
C PHE A 109 12.83 -1.28 -1.39
N ASN A 110 13.70 -0.74 -2.25
CA ASN A 110 14.85 -1.47 -2.77
C ASN A 110 15.84 -1.87 -1.67
N ASN A 111 16.12 -0.98 -0.71
CA ASN A 111 17.02 -1.30 0.39
C ASN A 111 16.47 -2.42 1.27
N ARG A 112 15.16 -2.46 1.49
CA ARG A 112 14.52 -3.48 2.34
C ARG A 112 14.48 -4.84 1.68
N ILE A 113 14.09 -4.92 0.40
CA ILE A 113 14.00 -6.21 -0.31
C ILE A 113 15.36 -6.82 -0.64
N THR A 114 16.43 -6.02 -0.64
CA THR A 114 17.81 -6.48 -0.89
C THR A 114 18.61 -6.69 0.39
N ALA A 115 18.00 -6.48 1.56
CA ALA A 115 18.65 -6.70 2.84
C ALA A 115 18.93 -8.19 3.07
N ASP A 116 20.07 -8.49 3.69
CA ASP A 116 20.46 -9.85 4.03
C ASP A 116 19.38 -10.52 4.90
N GLY A 117 18.92 -11.70 4.47
CA GLY A 117 17.90 -12.46 5.17
C GLY A 117 16.45 -12.07 4.85
N PHE A 118 16.21 -11.15 3.91
CA PHE A 118 14.86 -10.88 3.42
C PHE A 118 14.32 -12.06 2.61
N GLU A 119 13.14 -12.54 2.99
CA GLU A 119 12.43 -13.60 2.26
C GLU A 119 11.56 -12.97 1.16
N ILE A 120 11.93 -13.20 -0.10
CA ILE A 120 11.17 -12.70 -1.24
C ILE A 120 9.93 -13.58 -1.45
N ASN A 121 8.79 -13.12 -0.96
CA ASN A 121 7.47 -13.66 -1.24
C ASN A 121 6.45 -12.53 -1.46
N PRO A 122 5.27 -12.82 -2.06
CA PRO A 122 4.28 -11.79 -2.38
C PRO A 122 3.85 -10.91 -1.19
N GLN A 123 3.56 -11.52 -0.04
CA GLN A 123 3.12 -10.79 1.16
C GLN A 123 4.22 -9.88 1.69
N SER A 124 5.45 -10.36 1.77
CA SER A 124 6.59 -9.54 2.19
C SER A 124 6.84 -8.36 1.24
N LEU A 125 6.66 -8.54 -0.07
CA LEU A 125 6.77 -7.44 -1.04
C LEU A 125 5.66 -6.40 -0.86
N VAL A 126 4.42 -6.82 -0.64
CA VAL A 126 3.30 -5.91 -0.36
C VAL A 126 3.49 -5.18 0.96
N LEU A 127 4.00 -5.85 2.00
CA LEU A 127 4.31 -5.21 3.28
C LEU A 127 5.33 -4.08 3.10
N ILE A 128 6.45 -4.35 2.41
CA ILE A 128 7.47 -3.32 2.16
C ILE A 128 6.93 -2.18 1.29
N MET A 129 5.99 -2.46 0.37
CA MET A 129 5.29 -1.42 -0.38
C MET A 129 4.45 -0.54 0.54
N ILE A 130 3.72 -1.08 1.51
CA ILE A 130 2.96 -0.27 2.47
C ILE A 130 3.90 0.56 3.33
N GLU A 131 4.96 -0.05 3.86
CA GLU A 131 5.99 0.64 4.66
C GLU A 131 6.64 1.79 3.88
N SER A 132 6.88 1.63 2.57
CA SER A 132 7.50 2.68 1.77
C SER A 132 6.62 3.92 1.59
N LEU A 133 5.30 3.81 1.80
CA LEU A 133 4.39 4.96 1.73
C LEU A 133 4.44 5.85 2.97
N HIS A 134 5.12 5.42 4.04
CA HIS A 134 5.43 6.24 5.22
C HIS A 134 6.71 7.09 5.08
N SER A 135 7.53 6.83 4.06
CA SER A 135 8.91 7.31 3.91
C SER A 135 9.07 8.83 3.81
#